data_AF-A0A1A3SY85-F1
#
_entry.id   AF-A0A1A3SY85-F1
#
_cell.length_a   1.000
_cell.length_b   1.000
_cell.length_c   1.000
_cell.angle_alpha   90.00
_cell.angle_beta   90.00
_cell.angle_gamma   90.00
#
_symmetry.space_group_name_H-M   'P 1'
#
loop_
_entity.id
_entity.type
_entity.pdbx_description
1 polymer ?
#
loop_
_entity_poly.entity_id
_entity_poly.type
_entity_poly.pdbx_seq_one_letter_code
_entity_poly.pdbx_strand_id
1 'polypeptide(L)' 'MAVVDALSWGEADDGLVERWAPLPEWPQMLLRALMFRLAVHALHPRSTAAAFPGLARTAALVRLVL' A
#
# COMPACT_ATOMS: atom_id res chain seq x y z
N MET A 1 -2.28 -5.32 -5.25
CA MET A 1 -1.16 -5.89 -4.48
C MET A 1 0.17 -5.32 -4.92
N ALA A 2 0.62 -5.57 -6.16
CA ALA A 2 1.93 -5.14 -6.65
C ALA A 2 2.28 -3.66 -6.38
N VAL A 3 1.36 -2.71 -6.57
CA VAL A 3 1.63 -1.29 -6.28
C VAL A 3 1.86 -1.02 -4.78
N VAL A 4 1.03 -1.59 -3.90
CA VAL A 4 1.20 -1.46 -2.45
C VAL A 4 2.52 -2.09 -2.00
N ASP A 5 2.89 -3.25 -2.56
CA ASP A 5 4.14 -3.92 -2.24
C ASP A 5 5.36 -3.12 -2.74
N ALA A 6 5.27 -2.55 -3.94
CA ALA A 6 6.31 -1.70 -4.52
C ALA A 6 6.50 -0.40 -3.71
N LEU A 7 5.42 0.24 -3.26
CA LEU A 7 5.49 1.43 -2.40
C LEU A 7 6.00 1.12 -0.99
N SER A 8 5.72 -0.09 -0.48
CA SER A 8 6.11 -0.49 0.88
C SER A 8 7.57 -0.92 0.96
N TRP A 9 8.09 -1.58 -0.09
CA TRP A 9 9.39 -2.26 -0.05
C TRP A 9 10.21 -2.20 -1.34
N GLY A 10 9.60 -1.86 -2.48
CA GLY A 10 10.25 -1.86 -3.79
C GLY A 10 10.89 -0.54 -4.19
N GLU A 11 11.08 0.39 -3.24
CA GLU A 11 11.59 1.75 -3.47
C GLU A 11 10.86 2.53 -4.57
N ALA A 12 9.60 2.16 -4.85
CA ALA A 12 8.82 2.86 -5.87
C ALA A 12 8.52 4.29 -5.43
N ASP A 13 8.54 5.20 -6.40
CA ASP A 13 8.18 6.59 -6.21
C ASP A 13 6.67 6.77 -6.01
N ASP A 14 6.28 7.85 -5.33
CA ASP A 14 4.88 8.13 -4.99
C ASP A 14 4.01 8.38 -6.22
N GLY A 15 4.62 8.84 -7.32
CA GLY A 15 3.95 9.01 -8.61
C GLY A 15 3.45 7.70 -9.21
N LEU A 16 3.86 6.53 -8.69
CA LEU A 16 3.26 5.25 -9.05
C LEU A 16 1.75 5.20 -8.75
N VAL A 17 1.28 5.92 -7.72
CA VAL A 17 -0.15 6.02 -7.39
C VAL A 17 -0.90 6.80 -8.47
N GLU A 18 -0.30 7.87 -8.98
CA GLU A 18 -0.90 8.79 -9.95
C GLU A 18 -1.03 8.18 -11.37
N ARG A 19 -0.16 7.22 -11.73
CA ARG A 19 -0.15 6.61 -13.07
C ARG A 19 -1.48 5.99 -13.51
N TRP A 20 -2.31 5.58 -12.55
CA TRP A 20 -3.61 4.98 -12.80
C TRP A 20 -4.78 5.78 -12.21
N ALA A 21 -4.54 7.03 -11.80
CA ALA A 21 -5.58 7.92 -11.28
C ALA A 21 -6.83 8.08 -12.19
N PRO A 22 -6.74 7.99 -13.54
CA PRO A 22 -7.93 8.04 -14.39
C PRO A 22 -8.89 6.84 -14.26
N LEU A 23 -8.48 5.74 -13.62
CA LEU A 23 -9.34 4.58 -13.40
C LEU A 23 -10.28 4.84 -12.20
N PRO A 24 -11.61 4.87 -12.40
CA PRO A 24 -12.56 5.27 -11.33
C PRO A 24 -12.49 4.43 -10.06
N GLU A 25 -12.21 3.14 -10.17
CA GLU A 25 -12.15 2.20 -9.05
C GLU A 25 -10.79 2.17 -8.35
N TRP A 26 -9.82 2.92 -8.86
CA TRP A 26 -8.42 2.85 -8.43
C TRP A 26 -8.20 3.11 -6.94
N PRO A 27 -8.78 4.18 -6.34
CA PRO A 27 -8.65 4.41 -4.90
C PRO A 27 -9.15 3.23 -4.06
N GLN A 28 -10.26 2.61 -4.48
CA GLN A 28 -10.84 1.47 -3.79
C GLN A 28 -10.00 0.19 -3.98
N MET A 29 -9.38 0.00 -5.14
CA MET A 29 -8.44 -1.11 -5.36
C MET A 29 -7.21 -0.99 -4.47
N LEU A 30 -6.64 0.22 -4.36
CA LEU A 30 -5.52 0.51 -3.46
C LEU A 30 -5.88 0.27 -1.99
N LEU A 31 -7.06 0.74 -1.55
CA LEU A 31 -7.55 0.53 -0.19
C LEU A 31 -7.67 -0.96 0.14
N ARG A 32 -8.28 -1.77 -0.73
CA ARG A 32 -8.40 -3.23 -0.51
C ARG A 32 -7.03 -3.91 -0.43
N ALA A 33 -6.09 -3.54 -1.32
CA ALA A 33 -4.74 -4.09 -1.30
C ALA A 33 -3.97 -3.72 -0.02
N LEU A 34 -4.10 -2.47 0.43
CA LEU A 34 -3.50 -2.00 1.67
C LEU A 34 -4.08 -2.74 2.90
N MET A 35 -5.40 -2.86 3.00
CA MET A 35 -6.05 -3.61 4.08
C MET A 35 -5.57 -5.06 4.14
N PHE A 36 -5.46 -5.72 2.98
CA PHE A 36 -4.94 -7.08 2.92
C PHE A 36 -3.50 -7.15 3.45
N ARG A 37 -2.60 -6.24 3.03
CA ARG A 37 -1.21 -6.23 3.52
C ARG A 37 -1.11 -5.93 5.00
N LEU A 38 -1.93 -5.02 5.53
CA LEU A 38 -2.00 -4.73 6.97
C LEU A 38 -2.48 -5.94 7.76
N ALA A 39 -3.53 -6.63 7.29
CA ALA A 39 -4.02 -7.85 7.93
C ALA A 39 -2.96 -8.95 7.94
N VAL A 40 -2.25 -9.17 6.81
CA VAL A 40 -1.15 -10.13 6.76
C VAL A 40 0.00 -9.71 7.68
N HIS A 41 0.34 -8.42 7.76
CA HIS A 41 1.36 -7.95 8.71
C HIS A 41 0.98 -8.25 10.16
N ALA A 42 -0.28 -8.00 10.53
CA ALA A 42 -0.77 -8.23 11.89
C ALA A 42 -0.86 -9.72 12.27
N LEU A 43 -1.23 -10.59 11.31
CA LEU A 43 -1.60 -11.98 11.60
C LEU A 43 -0.51 -13.00 11.24
N HIS A 44 0.44 -12.65 10.37
CA HIS A 44 1.41 -13.61 9.89
C HIS A 44 2.57 -13.80 10.89
N PRO A 45 2.89 -15.04 11.31
CA PRO A 45 3.87 -15.29 12.37
C PRO A 45 5.31 -14.88 12.02
N ARG A 46 5.60 -14.68 10.72
CA ARG A 46 6.91 -14.19 10.25
C ARG A 46 6.97 -12.68 10.04
N SER A 47 5.90 -11.94 10.33
CA SER A 47 5.96 -10.48 10.21
C SER A 47 6.78 -9.88 11.33
N THR A 48 7.50 -8.80 11.02
CA THR A 48 8.38 -8.12 11.96
C THR A 48 8.01 -6.65 12.05
N ALA A 49 8.26 -6.00 13.19
CA ALA A 49 8.01 -4.57 13.37
C ALA A 49 8.74 -3.70 12.32
N ALA A 50 9.89 -4.17 11.81
CA ALA A 50 10.65 -3.49 10.76
C ALA A 50 9.88 -3.38 9.42
N ALA A 51 8.88 -4.21 9.18
CA ALA A 51 8.05 -4.13 7.98
C ALA A 51 6.96 -3.04 8.06
N PHE A 52 6.63 -2.57 9.26
CA PHE A 52 5.52 -1.63 9.48
C PHE A 52 5.75 -0.22 8.90
N PRO A 53 6.94 0.41 9.00
CA PRO A 53 7.15 1.77 8.49
C PRO A 53 6.78 1.94 7.01
N GLY A 54 7.12 0.98 6.16
CA GLY A 54 6.76 1.00 4.73
C GLY A 54 5.25 0.92 4.49
N LEU A 55 4.54 0.10 5.28
CA LEU A 55 3.08 0.00 5.23
C LEU A 55 2.41 1.28 5.75
N ALA A 56 2.93 1.88 6.82
CA ALA A 56 2.42 3.13 7.38
C ALA A 56 2.58 4.30 6.40
N ARG A 57 3.75 4.41 5.74
CA ARG A 57 3.99 5.37 4.66
C ARG A 57 3.01 5.17 3.51
N THR A 58 2.86 3.93 3.04
CA THR A 58 1.93 3.59 1.95
C THR A 58 0.48 3.93 2.32
N ALA A 59 0.07 3.70 3.57
CA ALA A 59 -1.25 4.08 4.06
C ALA A 59 -1.48 5.60 4.01
N ALA A 60 -0.47 6.41 4.32
CA ALA A 60 -0.55 7.85 4.21
C ALA A 60 -0.78 8.30 2.75
N LEU A 61 -0.09 7.67 1.78
CA LEU A 61 -0.26 7.97 0.36
C LEU A 61 -1.66 7.57 -0.16
N VAL A 62 -2.11 6.35 0.17
CA VAL A 62 -3.44 5.88 -0.23
C VAL A 62 -4.53 6.78 0.34
N ARG A 63 -4.36 7.31 1.55
CA ARG A 63 -5.30 8.27 2.15
C ARG A 63 -5.46 9.56 1.35
N LEU A 64 -4.44 10.00 0.61
CA LEU A 64 -4.49 11.25 -0.16
C LEU A 64 -5.34 11.16 -1.43
N VAL A 65 -5.63 9.93 -1.90
CA VAL A 65 -6.38 9.69 -3.14
C VAL A 65 -7.79 9.15 -2.90
N LEU A 66 -8.21 9.04 -1.63
CA LEU A 66 -9.58 8.70 -1.22
C LEU A 66 -10.44 9.95 -1.11
#